data_AF-A0A935B391-F1
#
_entry.id   AF-A0A935B391-F1
#
_cell.length_a   1.000
_cell.length_b   1.000
_cell.length_c   1.000
_cell.angle_alpha   90.00
_cell.angle_beta   90.00
_cell.angle_gamma   90.00
#
_symmetry.space_group_name_H-M   'P 1'
#
loop_
_entity.id
_entity.type
_entity.pdbx_description
1 polymer ?
#
loop_
_entity_poly.entity_id
_entity_poly.type
_entity_poly.pdbx_seq_one_letter_code
_entity_poly.pdbx_strand_id
1 'polypeptide(L)'
;MTHRMVRPAAQKRPRAHESSDSAHQAVRRLFTAGATVDGGGDQPLPDGGGVGDPLTTVHADAHPLATTADPSTMLGTDAETAGASGTGIERPVPEWVDLNQSLHRIVAFIDVCGFTRFTDQYGAHSAIEMLTRFRSACRDVTARRGTRVAKWMGDGVMLVGAEAGPVVATAAELLLRVEDEGFDIHGGIAAGMMLLFEGDDYIGRPVNLAARLCEAAAPGELLAVGVRDAIPEWVDEVGRVTVQAMGVGDVAGVSQLRVPSDAWAPTPTSQRHPSLRVVDEGGASRV
;
A
#
# COMPACT_ATOMS: atom_id res chain seq x y z
N MET A 1 6.19 -31.09 54.79
CA MET A 1 6.70 -29.86 54.16
C MET A 1 5.61 -29.30 53.26
N THR A 2 5.15 -28.09 53.52
CA THR A 2 4.05 -27.42 52.78
C THR A 2 4.63 -26.45 51.76
N HIS A 3 4.55 -26.76 50.46
CA HIS A 3 4.95 -25.82 49.41
C HIS A 3 3.88 -24.75 49.18
N ARG A 4 4.19 -23.51 49.57
CA ARG A 4 3.36 -22.34 49.40
C ARG A 4 3.48 -21.83 47.96
N MET A 5 2.45 -22.05 47.14
CA MET A 5 2.35 -21.41 45.82
C MET A 5 2.27 -19.88 45.98
N VAL A 6 3.19 -19.16 45.34
CA VAL A 6 3.14 -17.70 45.20
C VAL A 6 2.43 -17.37 43.90
N ARG A 7 1.32 -16.62 43.95
CA ARG A 7 0.68 -16.06 42.75
C ARG A 7 1.49 -14.86 42.25
N PRO A 8 1.78 -14.72 40.95
CA PRO A 8 2.35 -13.50 40.41
C PRO A 8 1.32 -12.35 40.50
N ALA A 9 1.82 -11.12 40.64
CA ALA A 9 0.99 -9.93 40.78
C ALA A 9 0.34 -9.53 39.45
N ALA A 10 -0.84 -8.91 39.52
CA ALA A 10 -1.54 -8.42 38.34
C ALA A 10 -0.85 -7.16 37.78
N GLN A 11 -0.15 -7.31 36.64
CA GLN A 11 0.41 -6.19 35.89
C GLN A 11 -0.74 -5.31 35.36
N LYS A 12 -0.76 -4.03 35.71
CA LYS A 12 -1.77 -3.08 35.19
C LYS A 12 -1.59 -2.90 33.68
N ARG A 13 -2.68 -3.06 32.91
CA ARG A 13 -2.73 -2.72 31.49
C ARG A 13 -2.45 -1.21 31.29
N PRO A 14 -1.53 -0.81 30.40
CA PRO A 14 -1.50 0.57 29.92
C PRO A 14 -2.77 0.86 29.10
N ARG A 15 -3.25 2.11 29.13
CA ARG A 15 -4.38 2.55 28.30
C ARG A 15 -3.88 2.79 26.88
N ALA A 16 -4.54 2.21 25.89
CA ALA A 16 -4.36 2.59 24.50
C ALA A 16 -5.15 3.87 24.21
N HIS A 17 -4.45 4.95 23.87
CA HIS A 17 -4.94 6.11 23.12
C HIS A 17 -3.72 6.86 22.55
N GLU A 18 -3.91 7.51 21.39
CA GLU A 18 -2.95 8.38 20.68
C GLU A 18 -1.78 7.71 19.94
N SER A 19 -2.02 7.31 18.67
CA SER A 19 -0.96 7.22 17.64
C SER A 19 -1.43 7.42 16.17
N SER A 20 -2.73 7.29 15.89
CA SER A 20 -3.33 7.48 14.53
C SER A 20 -2.94 8.80 13.85
N ASP A 21 -2.74 9.87 14.63
CA ASP A 21 -2.40 11.20 14.11
C ASP A 21 -0.99 11.27 13.48
N SER A 22 -0.07 10.38 13.85
CA SER A 22 1.31 10.39 13.33
C SER A 22 1.37 9.97 11.85
N ALA A 23 0.64 8.91 11.48
CA ALA A 23 0.54 8.47 10.08
C ALA A 23 -0.20 9.50 9.21
N HIS A 24 -1.27 10.10 9.72
CA HIS A 24 -1.98 11.19 9.03
C HIS A 24 -1.11 12.44 8.83
N GLN A 25 -0.24 12.79 9.79
CA GLN A 25 0.72 13.89 9.63
C GLN A 25 1.84 13.57 8.63
N ALA A 26 2.32 12.32 8.58
CA ALA A 26 3.35 11.90 7.62
C ALA A 26 2.86 12.06 6.17
N VAL A 27 1.63 11.62 5.87
CA VAL A 27 1.03 11.77 4.54
C VAL A 27 0.80 13.25 4.21
N ARG A 28 0.26 14.06 5.14
CA ARG A 28 0.01 15.50 4.88
C ARG A 28 1.28 16.31 4.59
N ARG A 29 2.41 16.02 5.25
CA ARG A 29 3.67 16.78 5.04
C ARG A 29 4.27 16.61 3.64
N LEU A 30 3.93 15.53 2.93
CA LEU A 30 4.34 15.30 1.54
C LEU A 30 3.59 16.18 0.52
N PHE A 31 2.44 16.77 0.88
CA PHE A 31 1.58 17.52 -0.05
C PHE A 31 1.70 19.06 0.03
N THR A 32 2.62 19.63 0.83
CA THR A 32 2.69 21.10 1.04
C THR A 32 4.06 21.73 0.72
N ALA A 33 5.10 20.94 0.46
CA ALA A 33 6.45 21.45 0.19
C ALA A 33 6.71 21.62 -1.32
N GLY A 34 6.10 22.65 -1.93
CA GLY A 34 6.32 23.00 -3.34
C GLY A 34 6.15 24.50 -3.61
N ALA A 35 7.22 25.12 -4.12
CA ALA A 35 7.48 26.57 -4.31
C ALA A 35 8.12 27.25 -3.08
N THR A 36 9.22 27.99 -3.21
CA THR A 36 9.77 28.70 -4.39
C THR A 36 11.29 28.50 -4.56
N VAL A 37 11.77 28.71 -5.78
CA VAL A 37 13.20 28.86 -6.09
C VAL A 37 13.36 30.22 -6.75
N ASP A 38 14.26 31.06 -6.25
CA ASP A 38 14.89 32.12 -7.04
C ASP A 38 16.33 32.29 -6.57
N GLY A 39 17.22 32.70 -7.47
CA GLY A 39 18.66 32.58 -7.28
C GLY A 39 19.42 33.90 -7.28
N GLY A 40 20.74 33.80 -7.15
CA GLY A 40 21.66 34.87 -7.55
C GLY A 40 22.60 35.38 -6.46
N GLY A 41 23.91 35.16 -6.69
CA GLY A 41 24.85 36.27 -6.66
C GLY A 41 25.69 36.53 -5.41
N ASP A 42 26.98 36.26 -5.58
CA ASP A 42 28.12 37.10 -5.17
C ASP A 42 28.71 37.01 -3.74
N GLN A 43 30.03 37.15 -3.72
CA GLN A 43 30.97 37.15 -2.59
C GLN A 43 31.60 38.55 -2.49
N PRO A 44 32.02 39.05 -1.31
CA PRO A 44 33.40 38.79 -0.88
C PRO A 44 33.71 38.77 0.63
N LEU A 45 34.92 38.26 0.96
CA LEU A 45 35.64 38.34 2.25
C LEU A 45 36.05 39.79 2.64
N PRO A 46 36.24 40.12 3.94
CA PRO A 46 37.59 40.20 4.58
C PRO A 46 37.60 39.98 6.14
N ASP A 47 38.66 39.90 6.96
CA ASP A 47 40.14 39.64 6.86
C ASP A 47 40.70 39.18 8.25
N GLY A 48 41.98 38.74 8.30
CA GLY A 48 42.85 38.71 9.51
C GLY A 48 42.65 37.56 10.55
N GLY A 49 43.64 37.13 11.35
CA GLY A 49 45.09 37.46 11.40
C GLY A 49 45.73 37.13 12.79
N GLY A 50 46.94 36.55 12.83
CA GLY A 50 47.73 36.24 14.06
C GLY A 50 47.48 34.83 14.63
N VAL A 51 48.43 33.88 14.81
CA VAL A 51 49.86 33.84 15.26
C VAL A 51 50.04 33.91 16.79
N GLY A 52 50.46 32.81 17.43
CA GLY A 52 50.97 32.80 18.82
C GLY A 52 50.91 31.44 19.56
N ASP A 53 52.06 30.79 19.72
CA ASP A 53 52.40 29.64 20.60
C ASP A 53 53.73 30.05 21.32
N PRO A 54 54.33 29.41 22.38
CA PRO A 54 53.98 28.18 23.14
C PRO A 54 54.17 28.26 24.69
N LEU A 55 54.20 27.07 25.35
CA LEU A 55 54.68 26.71 26.73
C LEU A 55 53.64 26.87 27.87
N THR A 56 53.48 25.94 28.84
CA THR A 56 54.48 25.06 29.49
C THR A 56 53.93 23.70 29.99
N THR A 57 54.83 22.71 30.08
CA THR A 57 54.76 21.28 30.47
C THR A 57 54.26 20.90 31.89
N VAL A 58 53.59 19.72 32.06
CA VAL A 58 53.96 18.59 32.97
C VAL A 58 53.19 17.27 32.68
N HIS A 59 53.79 16.11 33.01
CA HIS A 59 53.32 14.72 32.84
C HIS A 59 52.23 14.31 33.88
N ALA A 60 51.54 13.14 33.88
CA ALA A 60 51.81 11.81 33.27
C ALA A 60 50.54 10.90 33.10
N ASP A 61 50.75 9.77 32.41
CA ASP A 61 50.07 8.45 32.53
C ASP A 61 48.63 8.18 32.04
N ALA A 62 48.56 7.76 30.77
CA ALA A 62 47.96 6.51 30.24
C ALA A 62 46.57 6.01 30.71
N HIS A 63 45.59 6.03 29.79
CA HIS A 63 44.97 4.82 29.19
C HIS A 63 44.06 5.24 28.00
N PRO A 64 44.04 4.51 26.85
CA PRO A 64 43.27 4.94 25.68
C PRO A 64 41.82 4.44 25.76
N LEU A 65 40.86 5.38 25.71
CA LEU A 65 39.46 5.10 25.37
C LEU A 65 39.10 5.84 24.08
N ALA A 66 38.29 5.17 23.26
CA ALA A 66 38.17 5.46 21.83
C ALA A 66 37.68 6.89 21.52
N THR A 67 38.27 7.49 20.49
CA THR A 67 37.75 8.73 19.91
C THR A 67 36.41 8.49 19.21
N THR A 68 35.61 9.53 19.14
CA THR A 68 34.27 9.55 18.56
C THR A 68 34.29 9.18 17.08
N ALA A 69 33.51 8.18 16.68
CA ALA A 69 33.23 7.87 15.28
C ALA A 69 31.94 8.57 14.82
N ASP A 70 32.02 9.19 13.65
CA ASP A 70 31.00 10.01 13.01
C ASP A 70 29.83 9.15 12.47
N PRO A 71 28.54 9.45 12.76
CA PRO A 71 27.40 8.60 12.39
C PRO A 71 27.10 8.51 10.88
N SER A 72 27.87 9.15 9.99
CA SER A 72 27.59 9.19 8.54
C SER A 72 28.17 8.03 7.70
N THR A 73 28.70 6.95 8.30
CA THR A 73 29.33 5.84 7.55
C THR A 73 28.72 4.46 7.84
N MET A 74 27.42 4.29 7.57
CA MET A 74 26.75 2.97 7.46
C MET A 74 25.71 2.97 6.32
N LEU A 75 26.17 3.21 5.08
CA LEU A 75 25.39 2.91 3.89
C LEU A 75 25.98 1.64 3.25
N GLY A 76 25.38 0.48 3.54
CA GLY A 76 25.89 -0.81 3.11
C GLY A 76 24.97 -1.97 3.45
N THR A 77 24.50 -2.65 2.40
CA THR A 77 23.66 -3.86 2.41
C THR A 77 22.25 -3.70 2.99
N ASP A 78 21.29 -3.42 2.10
CA ASP A 78 19.87 -3.68 2.32
C ASP A 78 19.62 -5.19 2.43
N ALA A 79 19.88 -5.74 3.61
CA ALA A 79 19.28 -7.00 4.00
C ALA A 79 17.80 -6.74 4.33
N GLU A 80 16.95 -6.66 3.30
CA GLU A 80 15.52 -6.88 3.46
C GLU A 80 15.36 -8.15 4.29
N THR A 81 14.91 -8.01 5.54
CA THR A 81 14.55 -9.14 6.38
C THR A 81 13.26 -9.68 5.81
N ALA A 82 13.39 -10.49 4.76
CA ALA A 82 12.31 -11.21 4.13
C ALA A 82 11.67 -12.11 5.19
N GLY A 83 10.60 -11.60 5.79
CA GLY A 83 9.72 -12.41 6.62
C GLY A 83 9.34 -13.65 5.84
N ALA A 84 9.30 -14.80 6.52
CA ALA A 84 8.94 -16.04 5.86
C ALA A 84 7.60 -15.84 5.12
N SER A 85 7.58 -16.12 3.82
CA SER A 85 6.40 -15.95 2.98
C SER A 85 5.27 -16.83 3.51
N GLY A 86 4.35 -16.23 4.26
CA GLY A 86 3.27 -16.93 4.93
C GLY A 86 2.26 -17.43 3.90
N THR A 87 2.21 -18.74 3.74
CA THR A 87 1.14 -19.42 3.00
C THR A 87 -0.16 -19.50 3.80
N GLY A 88 -0.10 -19.31 5.12
CA GLY A 88 -1.22 -19.42 6.05
C GLY A 88 -1.48 -20.85 6.53
N ILE A 89 -0.67 -21.82 6.08
CA ILE A 89 -0.73 -23.24 6.49
C ILE A 89 0.48 -23.64 7.36
N GLU A 90 1.29 -22.68 7.80
CA GLU A 90 2.38 -22.90 8.73
C GLU A 90 1.88 -23.45 10.08
N ARG A 91 2.75 -24.17 10.81
CA ARG A 91 2.39 -24.69 12.14
C ARG A 91 2.17 -23.52 13.11
N PRO A 92 1.19 -23.61 14.04
CA PRO A 92 0.97 -22.56 15.03
C PRO A 92 2.21 -22.37 15.90
N VAL A 93 2.58 -21.10 16.11
CA VAL A 93 3.67 -20.68 17.00
C VAL A 93 3.13 -20.25 18.37
N PRO A 94 3.97 -20.24 19.42
CA PRO A 94 3.58 -19.67 20.71
C PRO A 94 3.26 -18.17 20.63
N GLU A 95 2.37 -17.70 21.51
CA GLU A 95 1.85 -16.32 21.55
C GLU A 95 2.92 -15.22 21.75
N TRP A 96 4.10 -15.58 22.27
CA TRP A 96 5.23 -14.67 22.46
C TRP A 96 6.11 -14.50 21.21
N VAL A 97 5.71 -15.05 20.06
CA VAL A 97 6.41 -14.90 18.78
C VAL A 97 5.65 -13.87 17.92
N ASP A 98 6.24 -12.69 17.75
CA ASP A 98 5.71 -11.67 16.85
C ASP A 98 5.74 -12.15 15.40
N LEU A 99 4.56 -12.52 14.86
CA LEU A 99 4.39 -12.93 13.48
C LEU A 99 4.18 -11.73 12.55
N ASN A 100 5.27 -11.06 12.17
CA ASN A 100 5.26 -10.14 11.03
C ASN A 100 5.17 -10.96 9.73
N GLN A 101 3.95 -11.33 9.33
CA GLN A 101 3.71 -12.17 8.15
C GLN A 101 3.97 -11.38 6.87
N SER A 102 4.96 -11.82 6.09
CA SER A 102 5.12 -11.40 4.70
C SER A 102 4.16 -12.20 3.82
N LEU A 103 3.27 -11.53 3.12
CA LEU A 103 2.21 -12.14 2.31
C LEU A 103 2.32 -11.62 0.87
N HIS A 104 2.18 -12.51 -0.11
CA HIS A 104 1.94 -12.07 -1.49
C HIS A 104 0.50 -11.56 -1.60
N ARG A 105 0.32 -10.29 -1.94
CA ARG A 105 -1.00 -9.67 -2.11
C ARG A 105 -1.00 -8.72 -3.30
N ILE A 106 -2.20 -8.43 -3.79
CA ILE A 106 -2.44 -7.44 -4.81
C ILE A 106 -3.22 -6.31 -4.19
N VAL A 107 -2.70 -5.09 -4.36
CA VAL A 107 -3.27 -3.86 -3.81
C VAL A 107 -3.70 -2.99 -4.97
N ALA A 108 -4.90 -2.40 -4.85
CA ALA A 108 -5.39 -1.38 -5.77
C ALA A 108 -5.76 -0.12 -5.00
N PHE A 109 -5.26 1.02 -5.44
CA PHE A 109 -5.76 2.34 -5.04
C PHE A 109 -6.73 2.80 -6.13
N ILE A 110 -7.86 3.36 -5.74
CA ILE A 110 -8.86 3.93 -6.64
C ILE A 110 -9.32 5.25 -6.03
N ASP A 111 -9.37 6.31 -6.82
CA ASP A 111 -9.68 7.67 -6.35
C ASP A 111 -10.67 8.38 -7.27
N VAL A 112 -11.34 9.43 -6.75
CA VAL A 112 -12.38 10.19 -7.46
C VAL A 112 -11.78 11.41 -8.15
N CYS A 113 -11.92 11.49 -9.46
CA CYS A 113 -11.29 12.53 -10.27
C CYS A 113 -11.87 13.92 -9.94
N GLY A 114 -11.01 14.83 -9.46
CA GLY A 114 -11.37 16.24 -9.27
C GLY A 114 -12.32 16.52 -8.10
N PHE A 115 -12.46 15.61 -7.14
CA PHE A 115 -13.41 15.70 -6.02
C PHE A 115 -13.30 17.00 -5.21
N THR A 116 -12.10 17.54 -4.99
CA THR A 116 -11.92 18.84 -4.30
C THR A 116 -12.62 19.97 -5.05
N ARG A 117 -12.38 20.07 -6.36
CA ARG A 117 -13.03 21.08 -7.22
C ARG A 117 -14.55 20.86 -7.29
N PHE A 118 -15.01 19.62 -7.30
CA PHE A 118 -16.44 19.31 -7.24
C PHE A 118 -17.05 19.81 -5.91
N THR A 119 -16.36 19.59 -4.79
CA THR A 119 -16.79 20.06 -3.46
C THR A 119 -16.85 21.59 -3.38
N ASP A 120 -15.88 22.30 -3.97
CA ASP A 120 -15.87 23.76 -4.04
C ASP A 120 -17.00 24.32 -4.91
N GLN A 121 -17.34 23.63 -6.01
CA GLN A 121 -18.34 24.09 -6.98
C GLN A 121 -19.80 23.76 -6.59
N TYR A 122 -20.04 22.59 -6.00
CA TYR A 122 -21.38 22.06 -5.70
C TYR A 122 -21.68 21.97 -4.19
N GLY A 123 -20.68 22.17 -3.34
CA GLY A 123 -20.82 22.17 -1.88
C GLY A 123 -20.82 20.78 -1.25
N ALA A 124 -20.67 20.79 0.08
CA ALA A 124 -20.46 19.57 0.87
C ALA A 124 -21.59 18.53 0.79
N HIS A 125 -22.85 18.94 0.53
CA HIS A 125 -23.97 17.99 0.47
C HIS A 125 -23.88 17.09 -0.76
N SER A 126 -23.71 17.67 -1.96
CA SER A 126 -23.51 16.92 -3.20
C SER A 126 -22.23 16.08 -3.15
N ALA A 127 -21.16 16.59 -2.51
CA ALA A 127 -19.95 15.82 -2.29
C ALA A 127 -20.19 14.57 -1.41
N ILE A 128 -20.99 14.68 -0.35
CA ILE A 128 -21.39 13.53 0.49
C ILE A 128 -22.25 12.53 -0.30
N GLU A 129 -23.16 12.98 -1.15
CA GLU A 129 -23.95 12.09 -2.01
C GLU A 129 -23.06 11.29 -2.98
N MET A 130 -22.15 11.97 -3.69
CA MET A 130 -21.15 11.36 -4.57
C MET A 130 -20.32 10.30 -3.84
N LEU A 131 -19.74 10.65 -2.69
CA LEU A 131 -18.99 9.71 -1.87
C LEU A 131 -19.85 8.53 -1.40
N THR A 132 -21.12 8.76 -1.08
CA THR A 132 -22.03 7.69 -0.64
C THR A 132 -22.25 6.66 -1.77
N ARG A 133 -22.45 7.12 -3.02
CA ARG A 133 -22.60 6.24 -4.19
C ARG A 133 -21.32 5.47 -4.50
N PHE A 134 -20.18 6.17 -4.59
CA PHE A 134 -18.88 5.54 -4.82
C PHE A 134 -18.55 4.48 -3.76
N ARG A 135 -18.78 4.79 -2.47
CA ARG A 135 -18.53 3.87 -1.36
C ARG A 135 -19.50 2.69 -1.32
N SER A 136 -20.74 2.85 -1.80
CA SER A 136 -21.67 1.73 -1.99
C SER A 136 -21.18 0.80 -3.09
N ALA A 137 -20.91 1.34 -4.29
CA ALA A 137 -20.37 0.58 -5.41
C ALA A 137 -19.11 -0.21 -5.02
N CYS A 138 -18.16 0.42 -4.34
CA CYS A 138 -16.98 -0.24 -3.80
C CYS A 138 -17.31 -1.45 -2.92
N ARG A 139 -18.26 -1.33 -1.99
CA ARG A 139 -18.68 -2.44 -1.10
C ARG A 139 -19.36 -3.57 -1.90
N ASP A 140 -20.24 -3.21 -2.82
CA ASP A 140 -21.05 -4.16 -3.60
C ASP A 140 -20.21 -4.94 -4.63
N VAL A 141 -19.18 -4.31 -5.21
CA VAL A 141 -18.22 -5.00 -6.10
C VAL A 141 -17.25 -5.84 -5.28
N THR A 142 -16.64 -5.28 -4.24
CA THR A 142 -15.60 -5.99 -3.47
C THR A 142 -16.13 -7.27 -2.83
N ALA A 143 -17.35 -7.21 -2.26
CA ALA A 143 -18.04 -8.36 -1.69
C ALA A 143 -18.31 -9.49 -2.71
N ARG A 144 -18.79 -9.16 -3.92
CA ARG A 144 -19.07 -10.15 -4.97
C ARG A 144 -17.83 -10.78 -5.58
N ARG A 145 -16.69 -10.07 -5.59
CA ARG A 145 -15.43 -10.52 -6.19
C ARG A 145 -14.42 -11.11 -5.20
N GLY A 146 -14.74 -11.18 -3.91
CA GLY A 146 -13.83 -11.75 -2.91
C GLY A 146 -12.59 -10.89 -2.63
N THR A 147 -12.69 -9.58 -2.87
CA THR A 147 -11.66 -8.58 -2.53
C THR A 147 -12.07 -7.81 -1.28
N ARG A 148 -11.13 -7.21 -0.55
CA ARG A 148 -11.40 -6.47 0.69
C ARG A 148 -11.11 -4.98 0.52
N VAL A 149 -12.01 -4.12 0.99
CA VAL A 149 -11.67 -2.73 1.32
C VAL A 149 -10.72 -2.76 2.51
N ALA A 150 -9.45 -2.40 2.28
CA ALA A 150 -8.42 -2.35 3.32
C ALA A 150 -8.64 -1.12 4.20
N LYS A 151 -8.69 0.07 3.59
CA LYS A 151 -8.95 1.36 4.26
C LYS A 151 -9.56 2.37 3.28
N TRP A 152 -10.16 3.42 3.83
CA TRP A 152 -10.67 4.57 3.07
C TRP A 152 -9.73 5.77 3.25
N MET A 153 -9.60 6.60 2.23
CA MET A 153 -8.63 7.69 2.17
C MET A 153 -9.31 8.97 1.69
N GLY A 154 -10.26 9.46 2.50
CA GLY A 154 -11.15 10.54 2.08
C GLY A 154 -12.14 10.07 1.02
N ASP A 155 -11.94 10.59 -0.18
CA ASP A 155 -12.57 10.24 -1.46
C ASP A 155 -12.09 8.91 -2.02
N GLY A 156 -10.80 8.60 -1.89
CA GLY A 156 -10.22 7.36 -2.38
C GLY A 156 -10.45 6.11 -1.50
N VAL A 157 -10.14 4.95 -2.08
CA VAL A 157 -10.19 3.63 -1.42
C VAL A 157 -8.94 2.81 -1.71
N MET A 158 -8.44 2.12 -0.68
CA MET A 158 -7.40 1.10 -0.82
C MET A 158 -8.08 -0.28 -0.74
N LEU A 159 -7.93 -1.06 -1.80
CA LEU A 159 -8.40 -2.43 -1.92
C LEU A 159 -7.24 -3.42 -1.81
N VAL A 160 -7.52 -4.62 -1.32
CA VAL A 160 -6.56 -5.73 -1.25
C VAL A 160 -7.22 -7.05 -1.65
N GLY A 161 -6.47 -7.91 -2.32
CA GLY A 161 -6.86 -9.29 -2.63
C GLY A 161 -5.68 -10.25 -2.55
N ALA A 162 -5.99 -11.55 -2.42
CA ALA A 162 -5.01 -12.62 -2.53
C ALA A 162 -4.60 -12.89 -3.99
N GLU A 163 -5.57 -12.78 -4.91
CA GLU A 163 -5.41 -13.08 -6.34
C GLU A 163 -5.52 -11.82 -7.21
N ALA A 164 -4.73 -11.78 -8.28
CA ALA A 164 -4.63 -10.60 -9.15
C ALA A 164 -5.91 -10.35 -9.96
N GLY A 165 -6.45 -11.38 -10.61
CA GLY A 165 -7.63 -11.27 -11.48
C GLY A 165 -8.85 -10.67 -10.79
N PRO A 166 -9.25 -11.14 -9.58
CA PRO A 166 -10.32 -10.51 -8.80
C PRO A 166 -10.10 -9.03 -8.49
N VAL A 167 -8.86 -8.60 -8.21
CA VAL A 167 -8.56 -7.18 -7.89
C VAL A 167 -8.63 -6.30 -9.14
N VAL A 168 -8.04 -6.73 -10.25
CA VAL A 168 -8.15 -6.04 -11.55
C VAL A 168 -9.62 -5.96 -11.98
N ALA A 169 -10.36 -7.06 -11.87
CA ALA A 169 -11.79 -7.12 -12.18
C ALA A 169 -12.65 -6.24 -11.26
N THR A 170 -12.30 -6.10 -9.98
CA THR A 170 -12.98 -5.16 -9.07
C THR A 170 -12.75 -3.71 -9.49
N ALA A 171 -11.50 -3.32 -9.77
CA ALA A 171 -11.20 -1.96 -10.20
C ALA A 171 -11.86 -1.62 -11.55
N ALA A 172 -11.85 -2.54 -12.51
CA ALA A 172 -12.48 -2.39 -13.82
C ALA A 172 -14.02 -2.31 -13.73
N GLU A 173 -14.69 -3.11 -12.89
CA GLU A 173 -16.15 -3.03 -12.73
C GLU A 173 -16.58 -1.79 -11.90
N LEU A 174 -15.65 -1.12 -11.21
CA LEU A 174 -15.91 0.16 -10.57
C LEU A 174 -15.89 1.31 -11.58
N LEU A 175 -14.98 1.29 -12.57
CA LEU A 175 -14.99 2.25 -13.68
C LEU A 175 -16.34 2.24 -14.41
N LEU A 176 -16.80 1.05 -14.83
CA LEU A 176 -18.09 0.88 -15.49
C LEU A 176 -19.28 1.38 -14.65
N ARG A 177 -19.19 1.32 -13.31
CA ARG A 177 -20.29 1.75 -12.42
C ARG A 177 -20.41 3.25 -12.24
N VAL A 178 -19.34 4.01 -12.52
CA VAL A 178 -19.34 5.46 -12.34
C VAL A 178 -19.49 6.23 -13.65
N GLU A 179 -19.39 5.56 -14.80
CA GLU A 179 -19.51 6.13 -16.15
C GLU A 179 -20.73 7.06 -16.30
N ASP A 180 -21.89 6.66 -15.78
CA ASP A 180 -23.14 7.43 -15.79
C ASP A 180 -23.41 8.27 -14.52
N GLU A 181 -22.54 8.23 -13.50
CA GLU A 181 -22.74 8.91 -12.21
C GLU A 181 -22.28 10.38 -12.20
N GLY A 182 -21.71 10.86 -13.31
CA GLY A 182 -21.28 12.26 -13.48
C GLY A 182 -19.93 12.59 -12.84
N PHE A 183 -19.12 11.59 -12.53
CA PHE A 183 -17.72 11.73 -12.11
C PHE A 183 -16.89 10.53 -12.58
N ASP A 184 -15.63 10.79 -12.92
CA ASP A 184 -14.68 9.73 -13.25
C ASP A 184 -13.96 9.23 -12.00
N ILE A 185 -13.46 7.99 -12.08
CA ILE A 185 -12.45 7.48 -11.16
C ILE A 185 -11.20 7.07 -11.94
N HIS A 186 -10.09 6.93 -11.24
CA HIS A 186 -8.82 6.42 -11.77
C HIS A 186 -8.16 5.52 -10.72
N GLY A 187 -7.19 4.68 -11.12
CA GLY A 187 -6.62 3.70 -10.20
C GLY A 187 -5.24 3.19 -10.52
N GLY A 188 -4.56 2.69 -9.49
CA GLY A 188 -3.24 2.08 -9.56
C GLY A 188 -3.20 0.73 -8.88
N ILE A 189 -2.66 -0.29 -9.56
CA ILE A 189 -2.65 -1.68 -9.09
C ILE A 189 -1.22 -2.21 -9.05
N ALA A 190 -0.82 -2.85 -7.94
CA ALA A 190 0.46 -3.54 -7.85
C ALA A 190 0.34 -4.86 -7.09
N ALA A 191 1.07 -5.87 -7.57
CA ALA A 191 1.27 -7.15 -6.88
C ALA A 191 2.65 -7.22 -6.22
N GLY A 192 2.75 -8.00 -5.13
CA GLY A 192 4.03 -8.44 -4.59
C GLY A 192 3.97 -8.85 -3.13
N MET A 193 5.14 -9.09 -2.55
CA MET A 193 5.29 -9.34 -1.11
C MET A 193 5.12 -8.04 -0.30
N MET A 194 4.37 -8.11 0.79
CA MET A 194 4.22 -7.03 1.77
C MET A 194 4.01 -7.60 3.17
N LEU A 195 4.38 -6.82 4.19
CA LEU A 195 4.13 -7.15 5.58
C LEU A 195 2.68 -6.82 5.95
N LEU A 196 2.03 -7.71 6.69
CA LEU A 196 0.80 -7.42 7.41
C LEU A 196 1.16 -7.05 8.86
N PHE A 197 0.88 -5.81 9.24
CA PHE A 197 1.10 -5.27 10.58
C PHE A 197 -0.24 -5.09 11.30
N GLU A 198 -0.27 -5.43 12.60
CA GLU A 198 -1.46 -5.39 13.49
C GLU A 198 -2.75 -6.09 12.97
N GLY A 199 -2.64 -6.86 11.89
CA GLY A 199 -3.71 -7.68 11.31
C GLY A 199 -4.53 -7.02 10.20
N ASP A 200 -4.41 -5.70 10.01
CA ASP A 200 -5.16 -4.98 8.96
C ASP A 200 -4.36 -3.95 8.13
N ASP A 201 -3.15 -3.56 8.57
CA ASP A 201 -2.30 -2.62 7.85
C ASP A 201 -1.26 -3.31 6.96
N TYR A 202 -1.16 -2.90 5.70
CA TYR A 202 -0.22 -3.47 4.74
C TYR A 202 0.93 -2.51 4.49
N ILE A 203 2.16 -2.99 4.67
CA ILE A 203 3.39 -2.20 4.54
C ILE A 203 4.31 -2.90 3.54
N GLY A 204 4.71 -2.20 2.48
CA GLY A 204 5.68 -2.71 1.52
C GLY A 204 5.66 -2.00 0.18
N ARG A 205 6.65 -2.35 -0.67
CA ARG A 205 6.84 -1.76 -2.00
C ARG A 205 5.58 -1.80 -2.90
N PRO A 206 4.74 -2.86 -2.92
CA PRO A 206 3.53 -2.86 -3.76
C PRO A 206 2.49 -1.81 -3.32
N VAL A 207 2.37 -1.50 -2.03
CA VAL A 207 1.44 -0.46 -1.54
C VAL A 207 1.85 0.90 -2.08
N ASN A 208 3.16 1.22 -1.98
CA ASN A 208 3.72 2.47 -2.51
C ASN A 208 3.61 2.55 -4.04
N LEU A 209 3.88 1.45 -4.75
CA LEU A 209 3.71 1.38 -6.20
C LEU A 209 2.26 1.63 -6.61
N ALA A 210 1.29 0.92 -6.02
CA ALA A 210 -0.12 1.07 -6.35
C ALA A 210 -0.62 2.51 -6.11
N ALA A 211 -0.20 3.15 -5.01
CA ALA A 211 -0.51 4.56 -4.75
C ALA A 211 0.06 5.50 -5.84
N ARG A 212 1.34 5.35 -6.21
CA ARG A 212 1.97 6.19 -7.25
C ARG A 212 1.41 5.94 -8.66
N LEU A 213 0.99 4.70 -8.95
CA LEU A 213 0.29 4.38 -10.19
C LEU A 213 -1.11 5.01 -10.22
N CYS A 214 -1.79 5.13 -9.08
CA CYS A 214 -3.08 5.82 -8.98
C CYS A 214 -2.92 7.32 -9.24
N GLU A 215 -1.95 7.97 -8.58
CA GLU A 215 -1.64 9.39 -8.80
C GLU A 215 -1.28 9.72 -10.27
N ALA A 216 -0.71 8.76 -11.00
CA ALA A 216 -0.29 8.93 -12.40
C ALA A 216 -1.36 8.53 -13.43
N ALA A 217 -2.44 7.84 -13.03
CA ALA A 217 -3.48 7.36 -13.94
C ALA A 217 -4.37 8.52 -14.42
N ALA A 218 -4.76 8.52 -15.69
CA ALA A 218 -5.75 9.47 -16.21
C ALA A 218 -7.18 9.14 -15.71
N PRO A 219 -8.14 10.08 -15.79
CA PRO A 219 -9.55 9.78 -15.59
C PRO A 219 -10.01 8.65 -16.50
N GLY A 220 -10.73 7.66 -15.94
CA GLY A 220 -11.19 6.49 -16.67
C GLY A 220 -10.14 5.37 -16.84
N GLU A 221 -8.96 5.48 -16.21
CA GLU A 221 -7.81 4.62 -16.45
C GLU A 221 -7.34 3.84 -15.21
N LEU A 222 -6.82 2.62 -15.43
CA LEU A 222 -6.07 1.88 -14.42
C LEU A 222 -4.64 1.66 -14.90
N LEU A 223 -3.66 1.97 -14.06
CA LEU A 223 -2.26 1.65 -14.28
C LEU A 223 -1.85 0.47 -13.39
N ALA A 224 -1.33 -0.60 -13.99
CA ALA A 224 -1.18 -1.88 -13.30
C ALA A 224 0.23 -2.49 -13.49
N VAL A 225 0.83 -3.04 -12.42
CA VAL A 225 2.13 -3.72 -12.46
C VAL A 225 2.11 -5.05 -11.71
N GLY A 226 2.74 -6.08 -12.28
CA GLY A 226 2.83 -7.42 -11.68
C GLY A 226 1.53 -8.25 -11.70
N VAL A 227 0.49 -7.79 -12.41
CA VAL A 227 -0.83 -8.46 -12.51
C VAL A 227 -1.22 -8.86 -13.94
N ARG A 228 -0.30 -8.68 -14.91
CA ARG A 228 -0.60 -8.75 -16.35
C ARG A 228 -1.26 -10.06 -16.78
N ASP A 229 -0.73 -11.19 -16.33
CA ASP A 229 -1.19 -12.52 -16.77
C ASP A 229 -2.52 -12.93 -16.12
N ALA A 230 -3.14 -12.04 -15.35
CA ALA A 230 -4.46 -12.19 -14.75
C ALA A 230 -5.43 -11.05 -15.12
N ILE A 231 -5.10 -10.22 -16.13
CA ILE A 231 -6.06 -9.24 -16.68
C ILE A 231 -7.25 -10.02 -17.27
N PRO A 232 -8.50 -9.71 -16.88
CA PRO A 232 -9.68 -10.38 -17.45
C PRO A 232 -9.86 -10.08 -18.94
N GLU A 233 -10.40 -11.03 -19.71
CA GLU A 233 -10.60 -10.91 -21.18
C GLU A 233 -11.48 -9.73 -21.63
N TRP A 234 -12.25 -9.13 -20.72
CA TRP A 234 -13.11 -7.95 -20.95
C TRP A 234 -12.45 -6.61 -20.54
N VAL A 235 -11.14 -6.62 -20.26
CA VAL A 235 -10.34 -5.45 -19.91
C VAL A 235 -9.18 -5.32 -20.89
N ASP A 236 -9.07 -4.18 -21.58
CA ASP A 236 -8.09 -3.96 -22.63
C ASP A 236 -6.74 -3.49 -22.07
N GLU A 237 -5.65 -4.20 -22.35
CA GLU A 237 -4.27 -3.69 -22.21
C GLU A 237 -3.96 -2.77 -23.41
N VAL A 238 -4.29 -1.48 -23.29
CA VAL A 238 -4.15 -0.46 -24.36
C VAL A 238 -2.68 -0.19 -24.69
N GLY A 239 -1.78 -0.35 -23.71
CA GLY A 239 -0.35 -0.16 -23.89
C GLY A 239 0.46 -0.54 -22.68
N ARG A 240 1.80 -0.44 -22.81
CA ARG A 240 2.74 -0.53 -21.70
C ARG A 240 3.61 0.72 -21.64
N VAL A 241 3.69 1.31 -20.45
CA VAL A 241 4.37 2.58 -20.19
C VAL A 241 5.43 2.42 -19.09
N THR A 242 6.28 3.45 -18.96
CA THR A 242 7.13 3.63 -17.79
C THR A 242 6.58 4.81 -17.00
N VAL A 243 6.25 4.60 -15.73
CA VAL A 243 5.73 5.65 -14.84
C VAL A 243 6.86 6.17 -13.95
N GLN A 244 7.02 7.49 -13.91
CA GLN A 244 7.93 8.18 -12.99
C GLN A 244 7.26 8.29 -11.61
N ALA A 245 7.52 7.33 -10.72
CA ALA A 245 6.89 7.27 -9.41
C ALA A 245 7.74 8.02 -8.37
N MET A 246 7.23 9.15 -7.85
CA MET A 246 7.94 9.98 -6.89
C MET A 246 8.35 9.20 -5.62
N GLY A 247 9.67 9.15 -5.35
CA GLY A 247 10.25 8.37 -4.25
C GLY A 247 10.41 6.87 -4.52
N VAL A 248 10.08 6.38 -5.72
CA VAL A 248 10.24 4.98 -6.14
C VAL A 248 11.08 4.85 -7.43
N GLY A 249 11.12 5.90 -8.26
CA GLY A 249 11.84 5.95 -9.53
C GLY A 249 11.03 5.41 -10.72
N ASP A 250 11.73 5.06 -11.80
CA ASP A 250 11.15 4.48 -13.01
C ASP A 250 10.47 3.13 -12.73
N VAL A 251 9.15 3.08 -12.88
CA VAL A 251 8.36 1.85 -12.89
C VAL A 251 8.09 1.46 -14.34
N ALA A 252 8.97 0.62 -14.91
CA ALA A 252 8.84 0.13 -16.28
C ALA A 252 7.83 -1.03 -16.38
N GLY A 253 7.22 -1.19 -17.56
CA GLY A 253 6.33 -2.32 -17.86
C GLY A 253 4.96 -2.23 -17.20
N VAL A 254 4.51 -1.03 -16.85
CA VAL A 254 3.17 -0.76 -16.33
C VAL A 254 2.16 -0.96 -17.46
N SER A 255 1.21 -1.87 -17.28
CA SER A 255 0.08 -2.06 -18.19
C SER A 255 -0.93 -0.94 -18.00
N GLN A 256 -1.26 -0.25 -19.09
CA GLN A 256 -2.30 0.78 -19.13
C GLN A 256 -3.62 0.10 -19.52
N LEU A 257 -4.56 0.04 -18.60
CA LEU A 257 -5.81 -0.71 -18.75
C LEU A 257 -7.00 0.24 -18.95
N ARG A 258 -7.90 -0.15 -19.84
CA ARG A 258 -9.23 0.47 -19.99
C ARG A 258 -10.30 -0.61 -20.04
N VAL A 259 -11.54 -0.19 -19.80
CA VAL A 259 -12.71 -1.07 -19.87
C VAL A 259 -13.59 -0.54 -20.99
N PRO A 260 -13.90 -1.34 -22.02
CA PRO A 260 -14.82 -0.92 -23.07
C PRO A 260 -16.25 -0.89 -22.50
N SER A 261 -17.07 0.06 -22.93
CA SER A 261 -18.40 0.29 -22.36
C SER A 261 -19.42 -0.82 -22.68
N ASP A 262 -19.12 -1.72 -23.62
CA ASP A 262 -19.88 -2.94 -23.88
C ASP A 262 -19.49 -4.14 -22.98
N ALA A 263 -18.51 -3.99 -22.08
CA ALA A 263 -18.10 -5.02 -21.11
C ALA A 263 -19.20 -5.43 -20.11
N TRP A 264 -20.33 -4.72 -20.07
CA TRP A 264 -21.56 -5.15 -19.41
C TRP A 264 -22.21 -6.39 -20.08
N ALA A 265 -21.85 -6.71 -21.32
CA ALA A 265 -22.36 -7.87 -22.03
C ALA A 265 -21.96 -9.18 -21.32
N PRO A 266 -22.90 -10.12 -21.10
CA PRO A 266 -22.58 -11.37 -20.42
C PRO A 266 -21.60 -12.19 -21.25
N THR A 267 -20.48 -12.61 -20.62
CA THR A 267 -19.55 -13.57 -21.21
C THR A 267 -20.32 -14.80 -21.71
N PRO A 268 -20.16 -15.21 -23.00
CA PRO A 268 -20.85 -16.37 -23.53
C PRO A 268 -20.59 -17.60 -22.65
N THR A 269 -21.65 -18.15 -22.06
CA THR A 269 -21.50 -19.25 -21.11
C THR A 269 -21.13 -20.51 -21.86
N SER A 270 -19.89 -20.95 -21.70
CA SER A 270 -19.45 -22.26 -22.18
C SER A 270 -20.34 -23.35 -21.57
N GLN A 271 -21.11 -24.06 -22.40
CA GLN A 271 -22.01 -25.11 -21.95
C GLN A 271 -21.24 -26.18 -21.17
N ARG A 272 -21.83 -26.67 -20.07
CA ARG A 272 -21.22 -27.75 -19.27
C ARG A 272 -21.04 -29.00 -20.12
N HIS A 273 -19.89 -29.65 -19.98
CA HIS A 273 -19.59 -30.88 -20.70
C HIS A 273 -20.50 -32.04 -20.24
N PRO A 274 -21.08 -32.85 -21.16
CA PRO A 274 -22.06 -33.90 -20.82
C PRO A 274 -21.52 -35.10 -20.01
N SER A 275 -20.26 -35.06 -19.57
CA SER A 275 -19.63 -36.09 -18.72
C SER A 275 -19.66 -35.76 -17.21
N LEU A 276 -20.05 -34.55 -16.82
CA LEU A 276 -20.18 -34.17 -15.41
C LEU A 276 -21.39 -34.86 -14.77
N ARG A 277 -21.15 -36.00 -14.12
CA ARG A 277 -22.15 -36.71 -13.31
C ARG A 277 -22.03 -36.29 -11.86
N VAL A 278 -23.17 -36.10 -11.21
CA VAL A 278 -23.26 -35.98 -9.75
C VAL A 278 -22.82 -37.31 -9.14
N VAL A 279 -21.89 -37.26 -8.19
CA VAL A 279 -21.51 -38.41 -7.37
C VAL A 279 -22.42 -38.38 -6.15
N ASP A 280 -23.32 -39.36 -6.05
CA ASP A 280 -24.23 -39.50 -4.92
C ASP A 280 -23.52 -40.23 -3.77
N GLU A 281 -23.52 -39.65 -2.56
CA GLU A 281 -22.85 -40.24 -1.40
C GLU A 281 -23.73 -41.29 -0.71
N GLY A 282 -23.53 -42.57 -1.04
CA GLY A 282 -24.07 -43.67 -0.22
C GLY A 282 -24.13 -45.03 -0.90
N GLY A 283 -23.48 -46.05 -0.34
CA GLY A 283 -23.59 -47.42 -0.84
C GLY A 283 -22.58 -48.42 -0.27
N ALA A 284 -22.86 -48.91 0.93
CA ALA A 284 -22.07 -49.91 1.67
C ALA A 284 -21.45 -51.06 0.84
N SER A 285 -20.16 -51.32 1.07
CA SER A 285 -19.52 -52.58 0.68
C SER A 285 -20.03 -53.71 1.59
N ARG A 286 -20.51 -54.80 0.97
CA ARG A 286 -20.72 -56.11 1.61
C ARG A 286 -19.87 -57.15 0.89
N VAL A 287 -19.00 -57.82 1.65
CA VAL A 287 -18.70 -59.26 1.53
C VAL A 287 -18.73 -59.79 2.96
#